data_AF-A0A9D6V9L7-F1
#
_entry.id   AF-A0A9D6V9L7-F1
#
_cell.length_a   1.000
_cell.length_b   1.000
_cell.length_c   1.000
_cell.angle_alpha   90.00
_cell.angle_beta   90.00
_cell.angle_gamma   90.00
#
_symmetry.space_group_name_H-M   'P 1'
#
loop_
_entity.id
_entity.type
_entity.pdbx_description
1 polymer ?
#
loop_
_entity_poly.entity_id
_entity_poly.type
_entity_poly.pdbx_seq_one_letter_code
_entity_poly.pdbx_strand_id
1 'polypeptide(L)' 'MINKLAKLNKKKSIQDIQDENFKTMSVDKKMQLTFSLNRLVRKIAESSIKEQYPKADNAFIKEKLREKMRL' A
#
# COMPACT_ATOMS: atom_id res chain seq x y z
N MET A 1 5.39 -40.32 21.62
CA MET A 1 5.79 -38.91 21.39
C MET A 1 4.94 -38.26 20.29
N ILE A 2 3.60 -38.42 20.34
CA ILE A 2 2.68 -38.01 19.25
C ILE A 2 1.81 -36.79 19.63
N ASN A 3 1.72 -36.46 20.93
CA ASN A 3 0.79 -35.43 21.43
C ASN A 3 1.30 -33.98 21.37
N LYS A 4 2.48 -33.72 20.76
CA LYS A 4 3.05 -32.36 20.68
C LYS A 4 2.71 -31.63 19.37
N LEU A 5 2.32 -32.35 18.32
CA LEU A 5 1.99 -31.76 17.00
C LEU A 5 0.49 -31.47 16.81
N ALA A 6 -0.39 -32.00 17.66
CA ALA A 6 -1.83 -31.74 17.58
C ALA A 6 -2.26 -30.37 18.16
N LYS A 7 -1.35 -29.59 18.78
CA LYS A 7 -1.68 -28.31 19.45
C LYS A 7 -1.50 -27.05 18.59
N LEU A 8 -1.12 -27.17 17.32
CA LEU A 8 -0.86 -26.02 16.43
C LEU A 8 -1.80 -25.93 15.22
N ASN A 9 -3.01 -26.50 15.30
CA ASN A 9 -3.95 -26.52 14.18
C ASN A 9 -5.04 -25.45 14.29
N LYS A 10 -4.70 -24.22 14.68
CA LYS A 10 -5.55 -23.07 14.34
C LYS A 10 -5.21 -22.70 12.90
N LYS A 11 -6.11 -22.99 11.96
CA LYS A 11 -6.02 -22.48 10.59
C LYS A 11 -5.91 -20.96 10.69
N LYS A 12 -4.70 -20.42 10.51
CA LYS A 12 -4.48 -18.97 10.45
C LYS A 12 -5.24 -18.42 9.26
N SER A 13 -5.92 -17.29 9.44
CA SER A 13 -6.52 -16.59 8.31
C SER A 13 -5.42 -16.03 7.40
N ILE A 14 -5.78 -15.71 6.15
CA ILE A 14 -4.85 -15.03 5.25
C ILE A 14 -4.37 -13.71 5.88
N GLN A 15 -5.23 -13.01 6.60
CA GLN A 15 -4.89 -11.76 7.29
C GLN A 15 -3.83 -12.00 8.38
N ASP A 16 -4.00 -13.04 9.20
CA ASP A 16 -3.03 -13.38 10.25
C ASP A 16 -1.63 -13.67 9.66
N ILE A 17 -1.59 -14.35 8.52
CA ILE A 17 -0.35 -14.66 7.79
C ILE A 17 0.29 -13.38 7.25
N GLN A 18 -0.52 -12.47 6.69
CA GLN A 18 -0.05 -11.19 6.19
C GLN A 18 0.51 -10.29 7.32
N ASP A 19 -0.16 -10.26 8.47
CA ASP A 19 0.25 -9.48 9.63
C ASP A 19 1.56 -10.01 10.24
N GLU A 20 1.72 -11.33 10.33
CA GLU A 20 2.97 -11.96 10.79
C GLU A 20 4.15 -11.69 9.84
N ASN A 21 3.91 -11.80 8.53
CA ASN A 21 4.89 -11.46 7.51
C ASN A 21 5.26 -9.97 7.58
N PHE A 22 4.30 -9.08 7.83
CA PHE A 22 4.56 -7.66 7.97
C PHE A 22 5.36 -7.36 9.24
N LYS A 23 5.08 -8.01 10.36
CA LYS A 23 5.83 -7.83 11.62
C LYS A 23 7.30 -8.22 11.46
N THR A 24 7.56 -9.36 10.82
CA THR A 24 8.91 -9.92 10.64
C THR A 24 9.71 -9.30 9.49
N MET A 25 9.06 -8.52 8.62
CA MET A 25 9.71 -7.83 7.51
C MET A 25 10.69 -6.74 7.99
N SER A 26 11.85 -6.65 7.32
CA SER A 26 12.89 -5.65 7.61
C SER A 26 12.39 -4.22 7.41
N VAL A 27 13.01 -3.27 8.12
CA VAL A 27 12.68 -1.84 8.02
C VAL A 27 12.88 -1.34 6.59
N ASP A 28 13.97 -1.73 5.92
CA ASP A 28 14.24 -1.34 4.53
C ASP A 28 13.13 -1.78 3.57
N LYS A 29 12.67 -3.02 3.72
CA LYS A 29 11.60 -3.56 2.88
C LYS A 29 10.27 -2.89 3.17
N LYS A 30 9.98 -2.54 4.44
CA LYS A 30 8.82 -1.71 4.80
C LYS A 30 8.89 -0.33 4.15
N MET A 31 10.04 0.34 4.22
CA MET A 31 10.24 1.63 3.57
C MET A 31 10.04 1.55 2.06
N GLN A 32 10.65 0.57 1.39
CA GLN A 32 10.48 0.33 -0.05
C GLN A 32 9.01 0.12 -0.43
N LEU A 33 8.27 -0.65 0.38
CA LEU A 33 6.84 -0.86 0.19
C LEU A 33 6.07 0.45 0.34
N THR A 34 6.34 1.25 1.39
CA THR A 34 5.74 2.57 1.59
C THR A 34 6.01 3.51 0.41
N PHE A 35 7.24 3.58 -0.08
CA PHE A 35 7.59 4.39 -1.26
C PHE A 35 6.85 3.92 -2.51
N SER A 36 6.77 2.61 -2.73
CA SER A 36 6.08 2.02 -3.88
C SER A 36 4.58 2.30 -3.84
N LEU A 37 3.95 2.15 -2.67
CA LEU A 37 2.53 2.46 -2.46
C LEU A 37 2.25 3.96 -2.67
N ASN A 38 3.06 4.85 -2.12
CA ASN A 38 2.92 6.30 -2.31
C ASN A 38 3.03 6.68 -3.79
N ARG A 39 3.95 6.05 -4.54
CA ARG A 39 4.08 6.26 -5.99
C ARG A 39 2.85 5.78 -6.75
N LEU A 40 2.28 4.63 -6.38
CA LEU A 40 1.08 4.10 -7.01
C LEU A 40 -0.13 5.00 -6.76
N VAL A 41 -0.36 5.40 -5.50
CA VAL A 41 -1.45 6.31 -5.12
C VAL A 41 -1.35 7.63 -5.90
N ARG A 42 -0.14 8.19 -6.02
CA ARG A 42 0.08 9.41 -6.81
C ARG A 42 -0.29 9.24 -8.29
N LYS A 43 0.08 8.11 -8.91
CA LYS A 43 -0.28 7.80 -10.31
C LYS A 43 -1.80 7.70 -10.48
N ILE A 44 -2.48 6.99 -9.58
CA ILE A 44 -3.94 6.85 -9.62
C ILE A 44 -4.61 8.21 -9.48
N ALA A 45 -4.16 9.03 -8.53
CA ALA A 45 -4.69 10.38 -8.34
C ALA A 45 -4.45 11.27 -9.58
N GLU A 46 -3.28 11.17 -10.21
CA GLU A 46 -2.95 11.92 -11.42
C GLU A 46 -3.84 11.51 -12.59
N SER A 47 -4.03 10.21 -12.81
CA SER A 47 -4.94 9.70 -13.84
C SER A 47 -6.36 10.18 -13.61
N SER A 48 -6.87 10.10 -12.37
CA SER A 48 -8.20 10.58 -12.01
C SER A 48 -8.37 12.09 -12.27
N ILE A 49 -7.34 12.91 -12.01
CA ILE A 49 -7.38 14.36 -12.30
C ILE A 49 -7.40 14.59 -13.82
N LYS A 50 -6.59 13.86 -14.60
CA LYS A 50 -6.58 13.99 -16.07
C LYS A 50 -7.92 13.58 -16.69
N GLU A 51 -8.56 12.55 -16.15
CA GLU A 51 -9.91 12.14 -16.57
C GLU A 51 -10.96 13.21 -16.25
N GLN A 52 -10.87 13.86 -15.08
CA GLN A 52 -11.77 14.94 -14.68
C GLN A 52 -11.51 16.24 -15.46
N TYR A 53 -10.26 16.50 -15.84
CA TYR A 53 -9.80 17.74 -16.47
C TYR A 53 -8.90 17.46 -17.68
N PRO A 54 -9.45 16.96 -18.81
CA PRO A 54 -8.66 16.49 -19.95
C PRO A 54 -7.86 17.59 -20.68
N LYS A 55 -8.23 18.86 -20.50
CA LYS A 55 -7.54 20.03 -21.07
C LYS A 55 -6.67 20.77 -20.04
N ALA A 56 -6.53 20.25 -18.82
CA ALA A 56 -5.72 20.90 -17.80
C ALA A 56 -4.24 20.82 -18.16
N ASP A 57 -3.51 21.89 -17.85
CA ASP A 57 -2.06 21.92 -17.99
C ASP A 57 -1.38 21.19 -16.83
N ASN A 58 -0.07 21.02 -16.96
CA ASN A 58 0.74 20.35 -15.96
C ASN A 58 0.82 21.12 -14.63
N ALA A 59 0.59 22.44 -14.62
CA ALA A 59 0.62 23.25 -13.40
C ALA A 59 -0.63 22.97 -12.56
N PHE A 60 -1.80 23.01 -13.20
CA PHE A 60 -3.09 22.68 -12.59
C PHE A 60 -3.12 21.24 -12.07
N ILE A 61 -2.62 20.27 -12.85
CA ILE A 61 -2.57 18.87 -12.41
C ILE A 61 -1.71 18.73 -11.14
N LYS A 62 -0.57 19.42 -11.09
CA LYS A 62 0.31 19.41 -9.89
C LYS A 62 -0.36 20.04 -8.68
N GLU A 63 -1.09 21.13 -8.87
CA GLU A 63 -1.84 21.78 -7.79
C GLU A 63 -2.96 20.88 -7.26
N LYS A 64 -3.77 20.29 -8.14
CA LYS A 64 -4.82 19.34 -7.75
C LYS A 64 -4.28 18.06 -7.10
N LEU A 65 -3.12 17.58 -7.53
CA LEU A 65 -2.44 16.47 -6.87
C LEU A 65 -2.05 16.82 -5.43
N ARG A 66 -1.55 18.04 -5.18
CA ARG A 66 -1.23 18.51 -3.82
C ARG A 66 -2.47 18.61 -2.94
N GLU A 67 -3.55 19.18 -3.46
CA GLU A 67 -4.84 19.26 -2.75
C GLU A 67 -5.36 17.87 -2.36
N LYS A 68 -5.35 16.91 -3.29
CA LYS A 68 -5.87 15.55 -3.06
C LYS A 68 -5.01 14.73 -2.12
N MET A 69 -3.70 14.93 -2.12
CA MET A 69 -2.78 14.07 -1.36
C MET A 69 -2.56 14.52 0.09
N ARG A 70 -2.91 15.77 0.48
CA ARG A 70 -2.66 16.34 1.83
C ARG A 70 -1.41 15.74 2.50
N LEU A 71 -0.28 15.86 1.81
CA LEU A 71 1.04 15.84 2.46
C LEU A 71 1.24 17.19 3.14
#